data_AF-A0A1G4FMH3-F1
#
_entry.id   AF-A0A1G4FMH3-F1
#
_cell.length_a   1.000
_cell.length_b   1.000
_cell.length_c   1.000
_cell.angle_alpha   90.00
_cell.angle_beta   90.00
_cell.angle_gamma   90.00
#
_symmetry.space_group_name_H-M   'P 1'
#
loop_
_entity.id
_entity.type
_entity.pdbx_description
1 polymer ?
#
loop_
_entity_poly.entity_id
_entity_poly.type
_entity_poly.pdbx_seq_one_letter_code
_entity_poly.pdbx_strand_id
1 'polypeptide(L)'
;MKKRIFLFIVVMVMAFMIYSMAFSQGESVKINVFFKEFVLKVKDEWTNLGRSVFIYNNRIYAPISEIVRIMGGEAALDEENKTVEIKTYKDFSECDYLKGEKFVYGLITEINYEKNEVEIEQHFDDNSVEVFPVLKVRKDVIILFERNENKMNISFNDLKVGDVIGATLDKNGYVRGIILSR
;
A
#
# COMPACT_ATOMS: atom_id res chain seq x y z
N MET A 1 -70.93 -3.34 -7.18
CA MET A 1 -69.82 -2.68 -7.91
C MET A 1 -68.61 -2.36 -7.03
N LYS A 2 -68.77 -1.76 -5.84
CA LYS A 2 -67.65 -1.40 -4.93
C LYS A 2 -66.68 -2.54 -4.60
N LYS A 3 -67.17 -3.76 -4.32
CA LYS A 3 -66.32 -4.94 -4.05
C LYS A 3 -65.46 -5.39 -5.25
N ARG A 4 -65.99 -5.26 -6.47
CA ARG A 4 -65.25 -5.61 -7.71
C ARG A 4 -64.15 -4.58 -8.01
N ILE A 5 -64.43 -3.30 -7.77
CA ILE A 5 -63.46 -2.21 -7.91
C ILE A 5 -62.34 -2.35 -6.88
N PHE A 6 -62.69 -2.65 -5.61
CA PHE A 6 -61.69 -2.90 -4.56
C PHE A 6 -60.78 -4.09 -4.91
N LEU A 7 -61.36 -5.20 -5.37
CA LEU A 7 -60.59 -6.36 -5.80
C LEU A 7 -59.63 -6.02 -6.95
N PHE A 8 -60.09 -5.24 -7.93
CA PHE A 8 -59.28 -4.80 -9.05
C PHE A 8 -58.09 -3.93 -8.61
N ILE A 9 -58.31 -2.99 -7.67
CA ILE A 9 -57.23 -2.16 -7.11
C ILE A 9 -56.20 -3.03 -6.39
N VAL A 10 -56.65 -3.99 -5.57
CA VAL A 10 -55.74 -4.91 -4.86
C VAL A 10 -54.89 -5.73 -5.84
N VAL A 11 -55.51 -6.26 -6.90
CA VAL A 11 -54.78 -7.01 -7.95
C VAL A 11 -53.77 -6.12 -8.66
N MET A 12 -54.13 -4.88 -9.00
CA MET A 12 -53.22 -3.96 -9.68
C MET A 12 -52.03 -3.58 -8.78
N VAL A 13 -52.28 -3.37 -7.49
CA VAL A 13 -51.22 -3.09 -6.51
C VAL A 13 -50.29 -4.29 -6.34
N MET A 14 -50.82 -5.52 -6.27
CA MET A 14 -49.98 -6.73 -6.25
C MET A 14 -49.13 -6.87 -7.52
N ALA A 15 -49.73 -6.65 -8.70
CA ALA A 15 -49.01 -6.72 -9.96
C ALA A 15 -47.89 -5.67 -10.03
N PHE A 16 -48.15 -4.46 -9.52
CA PHE A 16 -47.15 -3.40 -9.43
C PHE A 16 -46.01 -3.77 -8.48
N MET A 17 -46.30 -4.33 -7.30
CA MET A 17 -45.25 -4.79 -6.37
C MET A 17 -44.35 -5.87 -6.98
N ILE A 18 -44.93 -6.84 -7.70
CA ILE A 18 -44.16 -7.91 -8.38
C ILE A 18 -43.27 -7.31 -9.47
N TYR A 19 -43.79 -6.37 -10.25
CA TYR A 19 -43.03 -5.68 -11.28
C TYR A 19 -41.85 -4.88 -10.69
N SER A 20 -42.07 -4.14 -9.61
CA SER A 20 -41.01 -3.39 -8.92
C SER A 20 -39.92 -4.30 -8.34
N MET A 21 -40.27 -5.48 -7.82
CA MET A 21 -39.29 -6.47 -7.35
C MET A 21 -38.44 -7.02 -8.50
N ALA A 22 -39.05 -7.34 -9.64
CA ALA A 22 -38.34 -7.83 -10.82
C ALA A 22 -37.43 -6.75 -11.43
N PHE A 23 -37.89 -5.50 -11.47
CA PHE A 23 -37.11 -4.37 -11.99
C PHE A 23 -35.98 -3.93 -11.04
N SER A 24 -36.16 -4.12 -9.72
CA SER A 24 -35.13 -3.81 -8.72
C SER A 24 -33.99 -4.83 -8.68
N GLN A 25 -34.19 -6.03 -9.23
CA GLN A 25 -33.09 -6.94 -9.49
C GLN A 25 -32.36 -6.43 -10.73
N GLY A 26 -31.44 -5.47 -10.52
CA GLY A 26 -30.48 -5.07 -11.55
C GLY A 26 -29.76 -6.29 -12.15
N GLU A 27 -29.10 -6.10 -13.30
CA GLU A 27 -28.36 -7.15 -14.01
C GLU A 27 -27.31 -7.79 -13.08
N SER A 28 -27.72 -8.83 -12.36
CA SER A 28 -26.84 -9.61 -11.50
C SER A 28 -26.21 -10.70 -12.35
N VAL A 29 -25.00 -10.45 -12.82
CA VAL A 29 -24.22 -11.47 -13.49
C VAL A 29 -23.73 -12.45 -12.43
N LYS A 30 -24.41 -13.59 -12.31
CA LYS A 30 -23.93 -14.71 -11.50
C LYS A 30 -22.77 -15.37 -12.23
N ILE A 31 -21.57 -15.22 -11.69
CA ILE A 31 -20.39 -15.95 -12.14
C ILE A 31 -20.21 -17.22 -11.31
N ASN A 32 -20.11 -18.36 -11.98
CA ASN A 32 -19.66 -19.60 -11.35
C ASN A 32 -18.14 -19.68 -11.51
N VAL A 33 -17.43 -19.72 -10.40
CA VAL A 33 -15.96 -19.72 -10.39
C VAL A 33 -15.43 -20.90 -9.61
N PHE A 34 -14.29 -21.43 -10.04
CA PHE A 34 -13.57 -22.48 -9.33
C PHE A 34 -12.39 -21.84 -8.58
N PHE A 35 -12.43 -21.94 -7.26
CA PHE A 35 -11.28 -21.60 -6.42
C PHE A 35 -10.29 -22.78 -6.46
N LYS A 36 -9.02 -22.47 -6.72
CA LYS A 36 -7.92 -23.41 -6.61
C LYS A 36 -6.82 -22.75 -5.79
N GLU A 37 -5.98 -23.56 -5.17
CA GLU A 37 -4.76 -23.06 -4.54
C GLU A 37 -3.75 -22.74 -5.65
N PHE A 38 -3.33 -21.48 -5.71
CA PHE A 38 -2.31 -21.01 -6.63
C PHE A 38 -1.07 -20.59 -5.84
N VAL A 39 0.09 -21.01 -6.33
CA VAL A 39 1.37 -20.56 -5.81
C VAL A 39 1.97 -19.58 -6.82
N LEU A 40 2.28 -18.38 -6.33
CA LEU A 40 2.97 -17.35 -7.11
C LEU A 40 4.46 -17.41 -6.79
N LYS A 41 5.30 -17.38 -7.83
CA LYS A 41 6.74 -17.24 -7.68
C LYS A 41 7.13 -15.79 -8.02
N VAL A 42 7.67 -15.05 -7.05
CA VAL A 42 8.16 -13.67 -7.24
C VAL A 42 9.54 -13.55 -6.63
N LYS A 43 10.54 -13.07 -7.39
CA LYS A 43 11.93 -12.87 -6.90
C LYS A 43 12.49 -14.12 -6.17
N ASP A 44 12.22 -15.30 -6.70
CA ASP A 44 12.59 -16.61 -6.13
C ASP A 44 11.90 -17.03 -4.83
N GLU A 45 10.99 -16.23 -4.30
CA GLU A 45 10.11 -16.61 -3.20
C GLU A 45 8.78 -17.19 -3.71
N TRP A 46 8.30 -18.23 -3.02
CA TRP A 46 7.03 -18.88 -3.31
C TRP A 46 5.98 -18.42 -2.29
N THR A 47 4.97 -17.73 -2.78
CA THR A 47 3.87 -17.24 -1.94
C THR A 47 2.57 -17.93 -2.34
N ASN A 48 1.88 -18.52 -1.37
CA ASN A 48 0.57 -19.11 -1.59
C ASN A 48 -0.48 -18.00 -1.56
N LEU A 49 -1.21 -17.83 -2.66
CA LEU A 49 -2.31 -16.85 -2.78
C LEU A 49 -3.62 -17.37 -2.16
N GLY A 50 -3.61 -18.57 -1.56
CA GLY A 50 -4.74 -19.15 -0.86
C GLY A 50 -5.99 -19.27 -1.75
N ARG A 51 -7.15 -18.93 -1.17
CA ARG A 51 -8.46 -18.99 -1.84
C ARG A 51 -8.91 -17.64 -2.42
N SER A 52 -8.03 -16.65 -2.56
CA SER A 52 -8.38 -15.36 -3.15
C SER A 52 -8.37 -15.39 -4.69
N VAL A 53 -7.76 -16.43 -5.27
CA VAL A 53 -7.61 -16.60 -6.71
C VAL A 53 -8.62 -17.60 -7.25
N PHE A 54 -9.21 -17.26 -8.40
CA PHE A 54 -10.19 -18.10 -9.06
C PHE A 54 -9.98 -18.15 -10.56
N ILE A 55 -10.47 -19.22 -11.18
CA ILE A 55 -10.51 -19.37 -12.64
C ILE A 55 -11.90 -19.01 -13.13
N TYR A 56 -11.98 -18.13 -14.12
CA TYR A 56 -13.19 -17.80 -14.86
C TYR A 56 -12.86 -17.69 -16.35
N ASN A 57 -13.64 -18.32 -17.23
CA ASN A 57 -13.42 -18.33 -18.68
C ASN A 57 -11.96 -18.63 -19.10
N ASN A 58 -11.36 -19.64 -18.47
CA ASN A 58 -9.97 -20.07 -18.71
C ASN A 58 -8.91 -18.97 -18.45
N ARG A 59 -9.24 -17.96 -17.63
CA ARG A 59 -8.34 -16.92 -17.15
C ARG A 59 -8.24 -16.98 -15.63
N ILE A 60 -7.06 -16.64 -15.12
CA ILE A 60 -6.79 -16.56 -13.68
C ILE A 60 -7.09 -15.13 -13.23
N TYR A 61 -7.89 -14.99 -12.18
CA TYR A 61 -8.20 -13.72 -11.55
C TYR A 61 -7.65 -13.74 -10.13
N ALA A 62 -6.84 -12.74 -9.81
CA ALA A 62 -6.23 -12.57 -8.50
C ALA A 62 -6.46 -11.13 -8.02
N PRO A 63 -6.56 -10.89 -6.70
CA PRO A 63 -6.66 -9.54 -6.16
C PRO A 63 -5.40 -8.76 -6.48
N ILE A 64 -5.54 -7.65 -7.22
CA ILE A 64 -4.40 -6.84 -7.64
C ILE A 64 -3.58 -6.31 -6.45
N SER A 65 -4.23 -5.97 -5.35
CA SER A 65 -3.59 -5.52 -4.11
C SER A 65 -2.67 -6.59 -3.51
N GLU A 66 -3.06 -7.86 -3.57
CA GLU A 66 -2.24 -8.96 -3.07
C GLU A 66 -1.02 -9.19 -3.95
N ILE A 67 -1.20 -9.17 -5.28
CA ILE A 67 -0.10 -9.31 -6.24
C ILE A 67 0.91 -8.17 -6.08
N VAL A 68 0.45 -6.93 -6.04
CA VAL A 68 1.32 -5.74 -5.91
C VAL A 68 2.07 -5.75 -4.58
N ARG A 69 1.40 -6.14 -3.48
CA ARG A 69 2.05 -6.27 -2.17
C ARG A 69 3.17 -7.31 -2.17
N ILE A 70 2.95 -8.48 -2.81
CA ILE A 70 4.00 -9.52 -2.93
C ILE A 70 5.18 -9.00 -3.77
N MET A 71 4.93 -8.13 -4.74
CA MET A 71 6.00 -7.50 -5.51
C MET A 71 6.78 -6.43 -4.72
N GLY A 72 6.32 -6.05 -3.52
CA GLY A 72 6.91 -5.03 -2.65
C GLY A 72 6.33 -3.62 -2.86
N GLY A 73 5.21 -3.51 -3.58
CA GLY A 73 4.54 -2.26 -3.86
C GLY A 73 3.24 -2.05 -3.06
N GLU A 74 2.50 -1.02 -3.44
CA GLU A 74 1.20 -0.67 -2.88
C GLU A 74 0.18 -0.39 -4.00
N ALA A 75 -1.08 -0.78 -3.78
CA ALA A 75 -2.17 -0.48 -4.71
C ALA A 75 -3.31 0.22 -3.97
N ALA A 76 -3.79 1.33 -4.53
CA ALA A 76 -4.90 2.11 -3.99
C ALA A 76 -6.04 2.16 -5.01
N LEU A 77 -7.27 1.95 -4.53
CA LEU A 77 -8.48 2.12 -5.33
C LEU A 77 -9.02 3.53 -5.09
N ASP A 78 -9.14 4.30 -6.17
CA ASP A 78 -9.90 5.53 -6.20
C ASP A 78 -11.34 5.20 -6.63
N GLU A 79 -12.25 5.17 -5.67
CA GLU A 79 -13.65 4.85 -5.92
C GLU A 79 -14.39 5.93 -6.73
N GLU A 80 -13.93 7.19 -6.68
CA GLU A 80 -14.56 8.32 -7.35
C GLU A 80 -14.24 8.28 -8.85
N ASN A 81 -12.95 8.15 -9.18
CA ASN A 81 -12.49 8.10 -10.57
C ASN A 81 -12.53 6.69 -11.18
N LYS A 82 -12.86 5.66 -10.37
CA LYS A 82 -12.82 4.24 -10.76
C LYS A 82 -11.44 3.82 -11.29
N THR A 83 -10.37 4.39 -10.73
CA THR A 83 -8.99 4.10 -11.10
C THR A 83 -8.30 3.28 -10.01
N VAL A 84 -7.32 2.48 -10.43
CA VAL A 84 -6.43 1.77 -9.50
C VAL A 84 -5.03 2.33 -9.71
N GLU A 85 -4.50 2.98 -8.67
CA GLU A 85 -3.12 3.43 -8.65
C GLU A 85 -2.24 2.29 -8.13
N ILE A 86 -1.13 2.02 -8.83
CA ILE A 86 -0.17 0.98 -8.47
C ILE A 86 1.19 1.63 -8.32
N LYS A 87 1.75 1.55 -7.11
CA LYS A 87 3.12 1.93 -6.81
C LYS A 87 3.95 0.66 -6.69
N THR A 88 5.09 0.62 -7.36
CA THR A 88 6.03 -0.52 -7.31
C THR A 88 6.96 -0.49 -6.09
N TYR A 89 6.79 0.50 -5.24
CA TYR A 89 7.53 0.71 -4.00
C TYR A 89 6.55 1.05 -2.88
N LYS A 90 6.99 0.82 -1.65
CA LYS A 90 6.36 1.23 -0.42
C LYS A 90 6.89 2.60 -0.01
N ASP A 91 6.01 3.57 0.16
CA ASP A 91 6.37 4.90 0.63
C ASP A 91 6.21 5.03 2.15
N PHE A 92 6.66 6.14 2.74
CA PHE A 92 6.40 6.48 4.13
C PHE A 92 5.94 7.92 4.28
N SER A 93 5.14 8.19 5.32
CA SER A 93 4.62 9.53 5.55
C SER A 93 5.75 10.54 5.81
N GLU A 94 5.56 11.77 5.33
CA GLU A 94 6.44 12.90 5.61
C GLU A 94 6.66 13.11 7.12
N CYS A 95 7.74 13.81 7.47
CA CYS A 95 8.10 14.09 8.86
C CYS A 95 7.06 14.99 9.53
N ASP A 96 6.48 14.52 10.64
CA ASP A 96 5.50 15.27 11.41
C ASP A 96 6.12 15.91 12.65
N TYR A 97 6.61 17.14 12.49
CA TYR A 97 7.24 17.89 13.58
C TYR A 97 6.32 18.12 14.79
N LEU A 98 5.00 18.17 14.59
CA LEU A 98 4.03 18.35 15.68
C LEU A 98 3.94 17.11 16.58
N LYS A 99 4.29 15.93 16.05
CA LYS A 99 4.39 14.68 16.82
C LYS A 99 5.76 14.46 17.45
N GLY A 100 6.66 15.44 17.34
CA GLY A 100 8.04 15.36 17.85
C GLY A 100 8.99 14.57 16.96
N GLU A 101 8.62 14.33 15.70
CA GLU A 101 9.53 13.74 14.71
C GLU A 101 10.56 14.77 14.25
N LYS A 102 11.71 14.27 13.80
CA LYS A 102 12.80 15.10 13.29
C LYS A 102 13.25 14.60 11.93
N PHE A 103 13.52 15.52 11.01
CA PHE A 103 14.18 15.22 9.75
C PHE A 103 15.64 15.63 9.85
N VAL A 104 16.53 14.74 9.40
CA VAL A 104 17.97 14.93 9.46
C VAL A 104 18.55 14.62 8.09
N TYR A 105 19.45 15.47 7.61
CA TYR A 105 20.13 15.30 6.34
C TYR A 105 21.63 15.23 6.58
N GLY A 106 22.34 14.31 5.92
CA GLY A 106 23.76 14.15 6.16
C GLY A 106 24.41 13.05 5.34
N LEU A 107 25.72 12.91 5.52
CA LEU A 107 26.56 11.90 4.89
C LEU A 107 26.77 10.72 5.84
N ILE A 108 26.62 9.49 5.37
CA ILE A 108 26.97 8.31 6.17
C ILE A 108 28.48 8.19 6.32
N THR A 109 28.99 8.19 7.56
CA THR A 109 30.41 8.04 7.88
C THR A 109 30.77 6.63 8.33
N GLU A 110 29.86 5.95 9.04
CA GLU A 110 30.02 4.57 9.50
C GLU A 110 28.68 3.82 9.50
N ILE A 111 28.71 2.49 9.29
CA ILE A 111 27.52 1.64 9.39
C ILE A 111 27.84 0.41 10.24
N ASN A 112 27.01 0.16 11.25
CA ASN A 112 27.02 -1.09 12.01
C ASN A 112 25.79 -1.94 11.66
N TYR A 113 25.98 -2.89 10.73
CA TYR A 113 24.91 -3.78 10.26
C TYR A 113 24.36 -4.71 11.35
N GLU A 114 25.17 -5.12 12.33
CA GLU A 114 24.72 -6.01 13.41
C GLU A 114 23.77 -5.30 14.37
N LYS A 115 24.07 -4.04 14.69
CA LYS A 115 23.29 -3.21 15.63
C LYS A 115 22.18 -2.40 14.94
N ASN A 116 22.14 -2.38 13.61
CA ASN A 116 21.29 -1.48 12.81
C ASN A 116 21.53 -0.02 13.21
N GLU A 117 22.80 0.39 13.23
CA GLU A 117 23.21 1.76 13.55
C GLU A 117 23.92 2.39 12.35
N VAL A 118 23.68 3.67 12.13
CA VAL A 118 24.35 4.47 11.10
C VAL A 118 24.91 5.71 11.77
N GLU A 119 26.20 5.95 11.59
CA GLU A 119 26.80 7.22 11.94
C GLU A 119 26.71 8.17 10.76
N ILE A 120 26.28 9.40 11.03
CA ILE A 120 26.15 10.44 10.03
C ILE A 120 26.92 11.70 10.42
N GLU A 121 27.51 12.33 9.42
CA GLU A 121 27.92 13.72 9.46
C GLU A 121 26.74 14.58 8.98
N GLN A 122 26.09 15.27 9.91
CA GLN A 122 24.91 16.07 9.61
C GLN A 122 25.29 17.30 8.78
N HIS A 123 24.59 17.51 7.67
CA HIS A 123 24.63 18.76 6.92
C HIS A 123 23.60 19.71 7.54
N PHE A 124 24.07 20.81 8.11
CA PHE A 124 23.21 21.82 8.70
C PHE A 124 22.65 22.78 7.64
N ASP A 125 21.35 22.97 7.70
CA ASP A 125 20.59 24.05 7.05
C ASP A 125 19.87 24.88 8.14
N ASP A 126 19.31 26.03 7.78
CA ASP A 126 18.75 27.03 8.71
C ASP A 126 17.70 26.49 9.69
N ASN A 127 17.02 25.37 9.35
CA ASN A 127 16.00 24.73 10.18
C ASN A 127 16.46 23.41 10.86
N SER A 128 17.76 23.12 10.82
CA SER A 128 18.29 21.83 11.30
C SER A 128 18.38 21.79 12.81
N VAL A 129 17.90 20.68 13.39
CA VAL A 129 18.10 20.37 14.81
C VAL A 129 19.25 19.39 14.91
N GLU A 130 20.22 19.70 15.78
CA GLU A 130 21.33 18.80 16.07
C GLU A 130 20.80 17.48 16.67
N VAL A 131 21.30 16.38 16.14
CA VAL A 131 21.00 15.03 16.64
C VAL A 131 22.28 14.29 16.99
N PHE A 132 22.16 13.19 17.73
CA PHE A 132 23.30 12.32 17.96
C PHE A 132 23.81 11.78 16.61
N PRO A 133 25.14 11.77 16.38
CA PRO A 133 25.71 11.34 15.12
C PRO A 133 25.41 9.86 14.84
N VAL A 134 25.34 9.03 15.88
CA VAL A 134 24.95 7.62 15.78
C VAL A 134 23.44 7.48 15.88
N LEU A 135 22.81 7.14 14.76
CA LEU A 135 21.38 6.92 14.61
C LEU A 135 21.03 5.43 14.68
N LYS A 136 20.05 5.09 15.53
CA LYS A 136 19.50 3.74 15.60
C LYS A 136 18.37 3.56 14.60
N VAL A 137 18.50 2.57 13.73
CA VAL A 137 17.54 2.30 12.66
C VAL A 137 16.58 1.20 13.09
N ARG A 138 15.27 1.45 12.90
CA ARG A 138 14.25 0.46 13.22
C ARG A 138 14.34 -0.73 12.25
N LYS A 139 13.95 -1.91 12.70
CA LYS A 139 13.92 -3.13 11.85
C LYS A 139 12.90 -3.05 10.72
N ASP A 140 11.84 -2.27 10.89
CA ASP A 140 10.78 -2.02 9.92
C ASP A 140 10.99 -0.73 9.13
N VAL A 141 12.22 -0.19 9.13
CA VAL A 141 12.56 1.03 8.36
C VAL A 141 12.22 0.85 6.89
N ILE A 142 11.65 1.90 6.30
CA ILE A 142 11.46 1.98 4.85
C ILE A 142 12.59 2.83 4.29
N ILE A 143 13.41 2.24 3.43
CA ILE A 143 14.53 2.93 2.77
C ILE A 143 14.18 3.08 1.30
N LEU A 144 14.11 4.34 0.85
CA LEU A 144 13.80 4.71 -0.51
C LEU A 144 15.07 5.20 -1.21
N PHE A 145 15.40 4.57 -2.33
CA PHE A 145 16.37 5.08 -3.26
C PHE A 145 15.64 5.79 -4.40
N GLU A 146 15.90 7.09 -4.56
CA GLU A 146 15.31 7.95 -5.56
C GLU A 146 16.36 8.35 -6.60
N ARG A 147 16.03 8.14 -7.87
CA ARG A 147 16.86 8.53 -9.03
C ARG A 147 15.97 9.09 -10.13
N ASN A 148 16.03 10.40 -10.33
CA ASN A 148 15.08 11.13 -11.17
C ASN A 148 13.63 10.82 -10.74
N GLU A 149 12.78 10.39 -11.66
CA GLU A 149 11.38 10.02 -11.39
C GLU A 149 11.21 8.58 -10.87
N ASN A 150 12.29 7.82 -10.72
CA ASN A 150 12.23 6.42 -10.28
C ASN A 150 12.50 6.29 -8.79
N LYS A 151 11.65 5.52 -8.11
CA LYS A 151 11.79 5.18 -6.69
C LYS A 151 11.76 3.66 -6.52
N MET A 152 12.59 3.17 -5.61
CA MET A 152 12.61 1.75 -5.23
C MET A 152 12.95 1.60 -3.75
N ASN A 153 12.40 0.57 -3.12
CA ASN A 153 12.83 0.18 -1.79
C ASN A 153 14.16 -0.59 -1.86
N ILE A 154 15.06 -0.27 -0.94
CA ILE A 154 16.31 -1.01 -0.72
C ILE A 154 16.39 -1.53 0.71
N SER A 155 17.31 -2.46 0.95
CA SER A 155 17.62 -2.96 2.27
C SER A 155 18.58 -2.04 3.02
N PHE A 156 18.58 -2.14 4.35
CA PHE A 156 19.61 -1.51 5.17
C PHE A 156 21.02 -1.96 4.79
N ASN A 157 21.16 -3.22 4.38
CA ASN A 157 22.44 -3.79 3.93
C ASN A 157 22.92 -3.23 2.59
N ASP A 158 22.06 -2.52 1.84
CA ASP A 158 22.43 -1.89 0.57
C ASP A 158 23.04 -0.48 0.79
N LEU A 159 22.89 0.10 1.99
CA LEU A 159 23.49 1.39 2.36
C LEU A 159 25.01 1.29 2.41
N LYS A 160 25.68 2.39 2.02
CA LYS A 160 27.14 2.46 1.99
C LYS A 160 27.65 3.73 2.68
N VAL A 161 28.86 3.61 3.23
CA VAL A 161 29.63 4.77 3.70
C VAL A 161 29.87 5.69 2.51
N GLY A 162 29.63 6.99 2.72
CA GLY A 162 29.68 8.03 1.70
C GLY A 162 28.34 8.29 0.99
N ASP A 163 27.28 7.53 1.28
CA ASP A 163 25.94 7.86 0.79
C ASP A 163 25.39 9.09 1.53
N VAL A 164 24.76 9.99 0.78
CA VAL A 164 24.05 11.15 1.35
C VAL A 164 22.59 10.79 1.54
N ILE A 165 22.09 10.97 2.75
CA ILE A 165 20.76 10.49 3.15
C ILE A 165 19.94 11.58 3.83
N GLY A 166 18.62 11.52 3.64
CA GLY A 166 17.63 12.14 4.50
C GLY A 166 16.99 11.08 5.40
N ALA A 167 17.10 11.22 6.71
CA ALA A 167 16.53 10.31 7.70
C ALA A 167 15.40 10.98 8.48
N THR A 168 14.27 10.29 8.62
CA THR A 168 13.18 10.70 9.50
C THR A 168 13.25 9.91 10.81
N LEU A 169 13.45 10.63 11.91
CA LEU A 169 13.47 10.10 13.26
C LEU A 169 12.09 10.22 13.88
N ASP A 170 11.67 9.17 14.58
CA ASP A 170 10.49 9.21 15.43
C ASP A 170 10.70 10.06 16.70
N LYS A 171 9.65 10.23 17.48
CA LYS A 171 9.68 10.91 18.79
C LYS A 171 10.66 10.32 19.82
N ASN A 172 11.11 9.08 19.63
CA ASN A 172 12.02 8.36 20.50
C ASN A 172 13.48 8.41 19.97
N GLY A 173 13.73 9.07 18.83
CA GLY A 173 15.04 9.17 18.19
C GLY A 173 15.44 7.98 17.32
N TYR A 174 14.53 7.06 16.99
CA TYR A 174 14.81 5.96 16.05
C TYR A 174 14.44 6.34 14.62
N VAL A 175 15.27 5.94 13.66
CA VAL A 175 15.02 6.17 12.24
C VAL A 175 13.89 5.27 11.75
N ARG A 176 12.80 5.87 11.30
CA ARG A 176 11.63 5.18 10.73
C ARG A 176 11.62 5.16 9.20
N GLY A 177 12.33 6.08 8.57
CA GLY A 177 12.44 6.17 7.11
C GLY A 177 13.75 6.82 6.69
N ILE A 178 14.30 6.36 5.57
CA ILE A 178 15.52 6.91 4.96
C ILE A 178 15.23 7.15 3.47
N ILE A 179 15.67 8.30 2.96
CA ILE A 179 15.66 8.65 1.54
C ILE A 179 17.10 8.86 1.10
N LEU A 180 17.49 8.19 0.04
CA LEU A 180 18.74 8.41 -0.67
C LEU A 180 18.41 9.03 -2.01
N SER A 181 19.05 10.15 -2.32
CA SER A 181 18.91 10.82 -3.61
C SER A 181 20.27 10.96 -4.27
N ARG A 182 20.36 10.56 -5.54
CA ARG A 182 21.58 10.66 -6.33
C ARG A 182 21.32 11.02 -7.78
#